data_AF-M5VIE3-F1
#
_entry.id   AF-M5VIE3-F1
#
_cell.length_a   1.000
_cell.length_b   1.000
_cell.length_c   1.000
_cell.angle_alpha   90.00
_cell.angle_beta   90.00
_cell.angle_gamma   90.00
#
_symmetry.space_group_name_H-M   'P 1'
#
loop_
_entity.id
_entity.type
_entity.pdbx_description
1 polymer ?
#
loop_
_entity_poly.entity_id
_entity_poly.type
_entity_poly.pdbx_seq_one_letter_code
_entity_poly.pdbx_strand_id
1 'polypeptide(L)'
;MDIEQALDGINNLKEWKIDKRVKQRIKDSGFDGLLRLTTFPVNHDLPLLSALVESYEIKSRCFVFNGHKLVFGLEDVLYITGLPVDGNPVTGIDSKGNELCMKYLGRNVCDKTRTGFTNSAWLRKNFEVVPETIDQDSPEIEPYVRAFLLYLIGSIVVPSYYGSNVPVMYLSLMENLQSIKDYAWGAALLAHLHLSMENFKQSYSPRRRNILIGHSYSLMVFAMERIPKLLLRFCLNGANPVDDYLPTTFPLLAGWTKLLCEHSNTEEKITKQEYLEILDGLKEDDVSYCAGQEKIGMSRTILLCYEKAVYHRPDLSPKQFGIQEVNTNILRPLVELELGSRFGRKGINWGTYGKYGCYKEEWESRASCLIIESAEEDPGPPSFEGNYLLS
;
A
#
# COMPACT_ATOMS: atom_id res chain seq x y z
N MET A 1 -5.94 11.25 18.76
CA MET A 1 -6.62 9.93 18.84
C MET A 1 -5.57 8.86 18.63
N ASP A 2 -5.55 7.83 19.47
CA ASP A 2 -4.43 6.87 19.50
C ASP A 2 -4.88 5.51 18.98
N ILE A 3 -4.04 4.89 18.16
CA ILE A 3 -4.25 3.55 17.62
C ILE A 3 -4.01 2.54 18.74
N GLU A 4 -5.02 1.75 19.05
CA GLU A 4 -4.94 0.68 20.06
C GLU A 4 -4.52 -0.65 19.44
N GLN A 5 -4.75 -0.82 18.14
CA GLN A 5 -4.41 -2.03 17.40
C GLN A 5 -4.16 -1.71 15.92
N ALA A 6 -3.08 -2.25 15.37
CA ALA A 6 -2.83 -2.29 13.94
C ALA A 6 -3.14 -3.70 13.41
N LEU A 7 -4.04 -3.80 12.44
CA LEU A 7 -4.37 -5.04 11.75
C LEU A 7 -3.76 -5.03 10.36
N ASP A 8 -2.49 -5.42 10.29
CA ASP A 8 -1.92 -6.01 9.09
C ASP A 8 -1.92 -7.55 9.23
N GLY A 9 -2.00 -8.25 8.11
CA GLY A 9 -1.93 -9.70 8.10
C GLY A 9 -0.52 -10.24 7.88
N ILE A 10 0.54 -9.46 8.14
CA ILE A 10 1.91 -9.91 7.83
C ILE A 10 2.31 -11.07 8.73
N ASN A 11 2.01 -11.00 10.03
CA ASN A 11 2.25 -12.11 10.94
C ASN A 11 1.45 -13.37 10.59
N ASN A 12 0.30 -13.22 9.93
CA ASN A 12 -0.50 -14.37 9.48
C ASN A 12 0.28 -15.22 8.48
N LEU A 13 1.20 -14.64 7.70
CA LEU A 13 2.00 -15.37 6.72
C LEU A 13 2.79 -16.54 7.33
N LYS A 14 3.15 -16.46 8.61
CA LYS A 14 3.84 -17.52 9.35
C LYS A 14 2.92 -18.69 9.71
N GLU A 15 1.62 -18.47 9.72
CA GLU A 15 0.62 -19.48 10.09
C GLU A 15 0.32 -20.48 8.97
N TRP A 16 0.69 -20.18 7.73
CA TRP A 16 0.49 -21.07 6.58
C TRP A 16 1.80 -21.77 6.22
N LYS A 17 1.87 -23.08 6.43
CA LYS A 17 3.04 -23.88 6.02
C LYS A 17 2.98 -24.14 4.51
N ILE A 18 3.66 -23.29 3.73
CA ILE A 18 3.63 -23.36 2.26
C ILE A 18 4.31 -24.64 1.73
N ASP A 19 3.60 -25.39 0.88
CA ASP A 19 4.15 -26.53 0.13
C ASP A 19 5.18 -26.05 -0.90
N LYS A 20 6.28 -26.80 -1.09
CA LYS A 20 7.36 -26.42 -2.03
C LYS A 20 6.86 -26.25 -3.46
N ARG A 21 5.91 -27.07 -3.90
CA ARG A 21 5.32 -27.02 -5.25
C ARG A 21 4.49 -25.75 -5.42
N VAL A 22 3.69 -25.39 -4.41
CA VAL A 22 2.94 -24.12 -4.38
C VAL A 22 3.89 -22.92 -4.37
N LYS A 23 4.93 -22.97 -3.54
CA LYS A 23 5.98 -21.94 -3.49
C LYS A 23 6.62 -21.72 -4.86
N GLN A 24 6.92 -22.79 -5.59
CA GLN A 24 7.50 -22.70 -6.93
C GLN A 24 6.54 -22.08 -7.95
N ARG A 25 5.25 -22.40 -7.85
CA ARG A 25 4.20 -21.83 -8.74
C ARG A 25 3.91 -20.35 -8.48
N ILE A 26 4.26 -19.83 -7.30
CA ILE A 26 4.10 -18.41 -6.93
C ILE A 26 5.31 -17.57 -7.35
N LYS A 27 6.43 -18.20 -7.68
CA LYS A 27 7.58 -17.49 -8.21
C LYS A 27 7.18 -16.66 -9.43
N ASP A 28 7.66 -15.42 -9.49
CA ASP A 28 7.39 -14.46 -10.57
C ASP A 28 5.90 -14.04 -10.69
N SER A 29 5.06 -14.33 -9.68
CA SER A 29 3.66 -13.87 -9.63
C SER A 29 3.49 -12.42 -9.16
N GLY A 30 4.58 -11.77 -8.72
CA GLY A 30 4.55 -10.46 -8.06
C GLY A 30 4.28 -10.53 -6.55
N PHE A 31 4.04 -11.72 -6.00
CA PHE A 31 3.86 -11.95 -4.55
C PHE A 31 5.01 -12.69 -3.89
N ASP A 32 5.99 -13.18 -4.65
CA ASP A 32 7.09 -14.01 -4.16
C ASP A 32 8.02 -13.26 -3.19
N GLY A 33 8.19 -11.95 -3.36
CA GLY A 33 8.91 -11.09 -2.42
C GLY A 33 8.34 -11.14 -1.00
N LEU A 34 7.01 -11.26 -0.86
CA LEU A 34 6.34 -11.34 0.44
C LEU A 34 6.65 -12.63 1.19
N LEU A 35 7.06 -13.70 0.51
CA LEU A 35 7.40 -14.97 1.16
C LEU A 35 8.61 -14.82 2.08
N ARG A 36 9.44 -13.80 1.86
CA ARG A 36 10.62 -13.48 2.68
C ARG A 36 10.25 -12.89 4.04
N LEU A 37 9.04 -12.34 4.18
CA LEU A 37 8.54 -11.69 5.41
C LEU A 37 8.17 -12.68 6.52
N THR A 38 8.19 -13.98 6.22
CA THR A 38 7.86 -15.05 7.18
C THR A 38 8.95 -15.31 8.22
N THR A 39 10.11 -14.65 8.12
CA THR A 39 11.28 -14.93 8.97
C THR A 39 11.13 -14.28 10.35
N PHE A 40 10.94 -12.96 10.42
CA PHE A 40 10.92 -12.19 11.68
C PHE A 40 9.48 -11.75 12.02
N PRO A 41 9.10 -11.70 13.31
CA PRO A 41 7.79 -11.18 13.70
C PRO A 41 7.70 -9.69 13.38
N VAL A 42 6.52 -9.25 12.96
CA VAL A 42 6.20 -7.84 12.74
C VAL A 42 5.57 -7.28 14.01
N ASN A 43 6.26 -6.33 14.64
CA ASN A 43 5.75 -5.58 15.79
C ASN A 43 5.50 -4.13 15.37
N HIS A 44 4.30 -3.63 15.60
CA HIS A 44 3.98 -2.24 15.30
C HIS A 44 4.33 -1.32 16.47
N ASP A 45 4.97 -0.20 16.16
CA ASP A 45 5.05 0.94 17.06
C ASP A 45 3.75 1.76 16.93
N LEU A 46 2.80 1.46 17.82
CA LEU A 46 1.49 2.13 17.83
C LEU A 46 1.59 3.64 18.12
N PRO A 47 2.46 4.12 19.03
CA PRO A 47 2.75 5.54 19.19
C PRO A 47 3.17 6.23 17.89
N LEU A 48 4.13 5.67 17.15
CA LEU A 48 4.57 6.21 15.86
C LEU A 48 3.43 6.24 14.84
N LEU A 49 2.73 5.12 14.66
CA LEU A 49 1.58 5.08 13.75
C LEU A 49 0.51 6.11 14.11
N SER A 50 0.28 6.34 15.40
CA SER A 50 -0.68 7.31 15.88
C SER A 50 -0.25 8.74 15.54
N ALA A 51 1.03 9.06 15.68
CA ALA A 51 1.60 10.35 15.27
C ALA A 51 1.50 10.56 13.74
N LEU A 52 1.81 9.53 12.95
CA LEU A 52 1.71 9.57 11.49
C LEU A 52 0.26 9.79 11.02
N VAL A 53 -0.70 9.00 11.53
CA VAL A 53 -2.11 9.14 11.15
C VAL A 53 -2.70 10.46 11.65
N GLU A 54 -2.24 10.99 12.79
CA GLU A 54 -2.63 12.34 13.24
C GLU A 54 -2.20 13.40 12.21
N SER A 55 -0.96 13.29 11.72
CA SER A 55 -0.35 14.17 10.71
C SER A 55 -0.86 13.95 9.28
N TYR A 56 -1.70 12.94 9.04
CA TYR A 56 -2.22 12.61 7.71
C TYR A 56 -3.40 13.50 7.30
N GLU A 57 -3.26 14.28 6.22
CA GLU A 57 -4.32 15.14 5.71
C GLU A 57 -5.20 14.40 4.69
N ILE A 58 -6.47 14.12 5.05
CA ILE A 58 -7.39 13.30 4.24
C ILE A 58 -7.62 13.89 2.84
N LYS A 59 -7.84 15.21 2.74
CA LYS A 59 -8.16 15.87 1.47
C LYS A 59 -6.99 15.79 0.48
N SER A 60 -5.77 15.93 0.98
CA SER A 60 -4.55 15.92 0.18
C SER A 60 -3.93 14.54 0.01
N ARG A 61 -4.31 13.57 0.86
CA ARG A 61 -3.76 12.20 0.89
C ARG A 61 -2.25 12.16 1.14
N CYS A 62 -1.73 13.15 1.88
CA CYS A 62 -0.32 13.27 2.24
C CYS A 62 -0.17 13.46 3.75
N PHE A 63 1.03 13.19 4.25
CA PHE A 63 1.43 13.53 5.61
C PHE A 63 1.96 14.96 5.63
N VAL A 64 1.61 15.72 6.65
CA VAL A 64 2.05 17.11 6.82
C VAL A 64 2.78 17.22 8.16
N PHE A 65 4.09 17.49 8.11
CA PHE A 65 4.95 17.62 9.28
C PHE A 65 5.61 19.00 9.24
N ASN A 66 5.30 19.87 10.20
CA ASN A 66 5.83 21.25 10.25
C ASN A 66 5.76 22.01 8.89
N GLY A 67 4.67 21.81 8.13
CA GLY A 67 4.49 22.40 6.80
C GLY A 67 5.13 21.63 5.63
N HIS A 68 6.02 20.67 5.90
CA HIS A 68 6.58 19.75 4.89
C HIS A 68 5.55 18.67 4.54
N LYS A 69 5.36 18.41 3.25
CA LYS A 69 4.45 17.38 2.75
C LYS A 69 5.24 16.16 2.31
N LEU A 70 4.82 14.99 2.75
CA LEU A 70 5.34 13.70 2.32
C LEU A 70 4.19 12.82 1.83
N VAL A 71 4.41 12.14 0.71
CA VAL A 71 3.42 11.27 0.07
C VAL A 71 3.96 9.85 0.17
N PHE A 72 3.23 8.98 0.87
CA PHE A 72 3.42 7.55 0.76
C PHE A 72 2.77 7.10 -0.57
N GLY A 73 3.59 6.91 -1.59
CA GLY A 73 3.17 6.75 -2.97
C GLY A 73 3.37 5.34 -3.53
N LEU A 74 3.09 5.21 -4.84
CA LEU A 74 3.28 3.94 -5.56
C LEU A 74 4.74 3.47 -5.52
N GLU A 75 5.69 4.39 -5.63
CA GLU A 75 7.11 4.04 -5.55
C GLU A 75 7.49 3.47 -4.18
N ASP A 76 7.06 4.12 -3.09
CA ASP A 76 7.32 3.63 -1.74
C ASP A 76 6.72 2.23 -1.56
N VAL A 77 5.50 1.99 -2.06
CA VAL A 77 4.88 0.66 -2.01
C VAL A 77 5.69 -0.39 -2.78
N LEU A 78 6.21 -0.06 -3.96
CA LEU A 78 7.01 -1.00 -4.74
C LEU A 78 8.29 -1.38 -3.99
N TYR A 79 9.07 -0.42 -3.52
CA TYR A 79 10.33 -0.72 -2.84
C TYR A 79 10.11 -1.40 -1.49
N ILE A 80 9.10 -0.95 -0.73
CA ILE A 80 8.83 -1.47 0.61
C ILE A 80 8.27 -2.89 0.55
N THR A 81 7.29 -3.14 -0.31
CA THR A 81 6.55 -4.42 -0.33
C THR A 81 7.00 -5.38 -1.42
N GLY A 82 7.58 -4.86 -2.50
CA GLY A 82 7.88 -5.63 -3.72
C GLY A 82 6.67 -5.95 -4.58
N LEU A 83 5.47 -5.46 -4.22
CA LEU A 83 4.26 -5.69 -5.01
C LEU A 83 4.29 -4.86 -6.30
N PRO A 84 3.76 -5.40 -7.41
CA PRO A 84 3.63 -4.64 -8.65
C PRO A 84 2.68 -3.45 -8.46
N VAL A 85 3.16 -2.25 -8.79
CA VAL A 85 2.39 -1.00 -8.65
C VAL A 85 1.91 -0.45 -9.98
N ASP A 86 2.30 -1.09 -11.08
CA ASP A 86 1.87 -0.77 -12.43
C ASP A 86 1.18 -1.99 -13.07
N GLY A 87 0.36 -1.75 -14.09
CA GLY A 87 -0.38 -2.77 -14.83
C GLY A 87 -1.89 -2.57 -14.81
N ASN A 88 -2.63 -3.67 -14.96
CA ASN A 88 -4.08 -3.68 -14.92
C ASN A 88 -4.59 -3.25 -13.54
N PRO A 89 -5.63 -2.40 -13.47
CA PRO A 89 -6.22 -2.03 -12.19
C PRO A 89 -6.88 -3.25 -11.53
N VAL A 90 -6.81 -3.34 -10.20
CA VAL A 90 -7.45 -4.41 -9.44
C VAL A 90 -8.95 -4.13 -9.35
N THR A 91 -9.69 -4.55 -10.37
CA THR A 91 -11.13 -4.38 -10.50
C THR A 91 -11.73 -5.54 -11.28
N GLY A 92 -13.04 -5.78 -11.12
CA GLY A 92 -13.70 -6.87 -11.83
C GLY A 92 -15.10 -7.16 -11.30
N ILE A 93 -15.56 -8.38 -11.57
CA ILE A 93 -16.91 -8.83 -11.21
C ILE A 93 -16.94 -9.27 -9.75
N ASP A 94 -17.71 -8.58 -8.91
CA ASP A 94 -18.08 -9.04 -7.56
C ASP A 94 -19.29 -9.98 -7.68
N SER A 95 -19.03 -11.23 -8.08
CA SER A 95 -20.06 -12.24 -8.37
C SER A 95 -20.49 -13.01 -7.11
N LYS A 96 -21.33 -14.05 -7.28
CA LYS A 96 -21.76 -14.88 -6.15
C LYS A 96 -20.58 -15.71 -5.64
N GLY A 97 -20.07 -15.39 -4.44
CA GLY A 97 -18.84 -15.98 -3.93
C GLY A 97 -18.76 -17.52 -3.97
N ASN A 98 -19.87 -18.23 -3.77
CA ASN A 98 -19.90 -19.70 -3.85
C ASN A 98 -19.57 -20.22 -5.25
N GLU A 99 -20.00 -19.51 -6.30
CA GLU A 99 -19.71 -19.87 -7.69
C GLU A 99 -18.22 -19.67 -7.99
N LEU A 100 -17.60 -18.60 -7.49
CA LEU A 100 -16.15 -18.36 -7.60
C LEU A 100 -15.35 -19.45 -6.86
N CYS A 101 -15.72 -19.77 -5.63
CA CYS A 101 -15.04 -20.80 -4.86
C CYS A 101 -15.17 -22.18 -5.52
N MET A 102 -16.36 -22.55 -6.01
CA MET A 102 -16.51 -23.80 -6.77
C MET A 102 -15.68 -23.78 -8.06
N LYS A 103 -15.73 -22.69 -8.85
CA LYS A 103 -15.00 -22.59 -10.13
C LYS A 103 -13.49 -22.68 -9.94
N TYR A 104 -12.93 -21.92 -9.01
CA TYR A 104 -11.48 -21.73 -8.91
C TYR A 104 -10.80 -22.55 -7.82
N LEU A 105 -11.54 -22.99 -6.80
CA LEU A 105 -11.01 -23.78 -5.68
C LEU A 105 -11.56 -25.22 -5.65
N GLY A 106 -12.55 -25.55 -6.48
CA GLY A 106 -13.20 -26.87 -6.48
C GLY A 106 -14.00 -27.18 -5.20
N ARG A 107 -14.18 -26.19 -4.32
CA ARG A 107 -14.83 -26.34 -3.01
C ARG A 107 -15.67 -25.13 -2.69
N ASN A 108 -16.84 -25.36 -2.10
CA ASN A 108 -17.69 -24.28 -1.63
C ASN A 108 -17.30 -23.89 -0.20
N VAL A 109 -17.38 -22.61 0.12
CA VAL A 109 -17.25 -22.16 1.51
C VAL A 109 -18.51 -22.62 2.24
N CYS A 110 -18.37 -23.44 3.28
CA CYS A 110 -19.50 -24.05 3.99
C CYS A 110 -20.40 -23.07 4.76
N ASP A 111 -20.19 -21.75 4.62
CA ASP A 111 -20.88 -20.75 5.42
C ASP A 111 -22.05 -20.13 4.64
N LYS A 112 -23.26 -20.63 4.91
CA LYS A 112 -24.52 -20.16 4.30
C LYS A 112 -24.83 -18.69 4.64
N THR A 113 -24.11 -18.07 5.58
CA THR A 113 -24.45 -16.74 6.11
C THR A 113 -23.66 -15.58 5.49
N ARG A 114 -22.52 -15.83 4.82
CA ARG A 114 -21.61 -14.78 4.32
C ARG A 114 -21.29 -14.90 2.85
N THR A 115 -22.27 -14.57 2.01
CA THR A 115 -22.09 -14.57 0.56
C THR A 115 -20.97 -13.61 0.15
N GLY A 116 -19.90 -14.11 -0.47
CA GLY A 116 -18.81 -13.30 -1.02
C GLY A 116 -17.52 -13.24 -0.18
N PHE A 117 -17.47 -13.93 0.96
CA PHE A 117 -16.27 -14.00 1.81
C PHE A 117 -15.96 -15.44 2.20
N THR A 118 -14.67 -15.73 2.35
CA THR A 118 -14.17 -16.91 3.06
C THR A 118 -13.38 -16.43 4.28
N ASN A 119 -12.79 -17.34 5.04
CA ASN A 119 -11.84 -16.98 6.09
C ASN A 119 -10.50 -17.73 5.97
N SER A 120 -9.46 -17.14 6.56
CA SER A 120 -8.09 -17.64 6.55
C SER A 120 -7.96 -19.05 7.12
N ALA A 121 -8.74 -19.39 8.16
CA ALA A 121 -8.72 -20.72 8.76
C ALA A 121 -9.32 -21.79 7.85
N TRP A 122 -10.39 -21.47 7.11
CA TRP A 122 -11.00 -22.36 6.12
C TRP A 122 -10.06 -22.60 4.94
N LEU A 123 -9.39 -21.56 4.46
CA LEU A 123 -8.38 -21.70 3.40
C LEU A 123 -7.25 -22.64 3.84
N ARG A 124 -6.67 -22.42 5.03
CA ARG A 124 -5.62 -23.30 5.57
C ARG A 124 -6.10 -24.74 5.71
N LYS A 125 -7.24 -24.96 6.36
CA LYS A 125 -7.79 -26.30 6.60
C LYS A 125 -7.96 -27.12 5.30
N ASN A 126 -8.30 -26.48 4.19
CA ASN A 126 -8.61 -27.17 2.94
C ASN A 126 -7.45 -27.21 1.92
N PHE A 127 -6.51 -26.27 2.00
CA PHE A 127 -5.50 -26.06 0.96
C PHE A 127 -4.06 -25.92 1.47
N GLU A 128 -3.81 -26.02 2.78
CA GLU A 128 -2.43 -25.99 3.28
C GLU A 128 -1.63 -27.25 2.90
N VAL A 129 -2.30 -28.41 2.92
CA VAL A 129 -1.68 -29.71 2.60
C VAL A 129 -2.02 -30.12 1.18
N VAL A 130 -1.01 -30.16 0.31
CA VAL A 130 -1.13 -30.65 -1.07
C VAL A 130 -0.88 -32.17 -1.09
N PRO A 131 -1.84 -32.99 -1.57
CA PRO A 131 -1.64 -34.45 -1.72
C PRO A 131 -0.37 -34.81 -2.48
N GLU A 132 0.30 -35.90 -2.06
CA GLU A 132 1.53 -36.36 -2.72
C GLU A 132 1.32 -36.77 -4.18
N THR A 133 0.09 -37.17 -4.53
CA THR A 133 -0.30 -37.54 -5.90
C THR A 133 -0.39 -36.36 -6.87
N ILE A 134 -0.35 -35.11 -6.39
CA ILE A 134 -0.48 -33.91 -7.22
C ILE A 134 0.92 -33.37 -7.55
N ASP A 135 1.34 -33.49 -8.80
CA ASP A 135 2.60 -32.91 -9.25
C ASP A 135 2.54 -31.38 -9.42
N GLN A 136 3.69 -30.73 -9.39
CA GLN A 136 3.81 -29.26 -9.50
C GLN A 136 3.22 -28.70 -10.80
N ASP A 137 3.36 -29.44 -11.91
CA ASP A 137 2.94 -29.00 -13.23
C ASP A 137 1.50 -29.45 -13.55
N SER A 138 0.88 -30.21 -12.64
CA SER A 138 -0.52 -30.64 -12.78
C SER A 138 -1.46 -29.43 -12.61
N PRO A 139 -2.51 -29.31 -13.43
CA PRO A 139 -3.60 -28.35 -13.20
C PRO A 139 -4.28 -28.53 -11.84
N GLU A 140 -4.20 -29.72 -11.24
CA GLU A 140 -4.80 -30.03 -9.93
C GLU A 140 -4.14 -29.26 -8.77
N ILE A 141 -2.93 -28.72 -8.95
CA ILE A 141 -2.30 -27.87 -7.93
C ILE A 141 -2.86 -26.45 -7.90
N GLU A 142 -3.51 -25.99 -8.97
CA GLU A 142 -3.91 -24.59 -9.08
C GLU A 142 -4.89 -24.11 -7.99
N PRO A 143 -5.88 -24.91 -7.54
CA PRO A 143 -6.71 -24.55 -6.39
C PRO A 143 -5.88 -24.21 -5.13
N TYR A 144 -4.78 -24.92 -4.89
CA TYR A 144 -3.89 -24.69 -3.76
C TYR A 144 -3.11 -23.38 -3.93
N VAL A 145 -2.62 -23.10 -5.14
CA VAL A 145 -1.97 -21.84 -5.49
C VAL A 145 -2.93 -20.66 -5.34
N ARG A 146 -4.15 -20.76 -5.89
CA ARG A 146 -5.20 -19.73 -5.79
C ARG A 146 -5.63 -19.50 -4.35
N ALA A 147 -5.80 -20.56 -3.54
CA ALA A 147 -6.15 -20.43 -2.14
C ALA A 147 -5.08 -19.68 -1.33
N PHE A 148 -3.81 -19.99 -1.59
CA PHE A 148 -2.70 -19.30 -0.94
C PHE A 148 -2.55 -17.84 -1.40
N LEU A 149 -2.68 -17.55 -2.69
CA LEU A 149 -2.67 -16.18 -3.21
C LEU A 149 -3.84 -15.36 -2.67
N LEU A 150 -5.04 -15.96 -2.59
CA LEU A 150 -6.20 -15.34 -1.97
C LEU A 150 -5.94 -15.02 -0.49
N TYR A 151 -5.31 -15.94 0.24
CA TYR A 151 -4.87 -15.73 1.62
C TYR A 151 -3.88 -14.56 1.74
N LEU A 152 -2.88 -14.46 0.84
CA LEU A 152 -1.95 -13.33 0.80
C LEU A 152 -2.69 -12.02 0.54
N ILE A 153 -3.53 -11.94 -0.48
CA ILE A 153 -4.27 -10.74 -0.84
C ILE A 153 -5.14 -10.27 0.33
N GLY A 154 -5.88 -11.18 0.97
CA GLY A 154 -6.72 -10.87 2.12
C GLY A 154 -5.96 -10.49 3.39
N SER A 155 -4.68 -10.87 3.50
CA SER A 155 -3.85 -10.55 4.68
C SER A 155 -3.03 -9.28 4.47
N ILE A 156 -2.55 -9.05 3.26
CA ILE A 156 -1.51 -8.05 2.95
C ILE A 156 -2.06 -6.86 2.17
N VAL A 157 -2.83 -7.13 1.12
CA VAL A 157 -3.31 -6.10 0.18
C VAL A 157 -4.59 -5.46 0.70
N VAL A 158 -5.52 -6.27 1.22
CA VAL A 158 -6.85 -5.83 1.66
C VAL A 158 -7.34 -6.52 2.94
N PRO A 159 -6.60 -6.38 4.06
CA PRO A 159 -7.09 -6.85 5.36
C PRO A 159 -8.45 -6.23 5.74
N SER A 160 -9.17 -6.89 6.64
CA SER A 160 -10.56 -6.56 6.98
C SER A 160 -10.77 -6.34 8.47
N TYR A 161 -11.67 -5.40 8.82
CA TYR A 161 -12.17 -5.19 10.20
C TYR A 161 -12.79 -6.43 10.82
N TYR A 162 -13.27 -7.35 9.99
CA TYR A 162 -13.89 -8.58 10.46
C TYR A 162 -12.86 -9.70 10.72
N GLY A 163 -11.59 -9.36 10.93
CA GLY A 163 -10.52 -10.31 11.23
C GLY A 163 -10.10 -11.10 9.98
N SER A 164 -10.11 -12.43 10.09
CA SER A 164 -9.59 -13.37 9.10
C SER A 164 -10.41 -13.50 7.81
N ASN A 165 -11.30 -12.55 7.49
CA ASN A 165 -12.16 -12.68 6.32
C ASN A 165 -11.51 -12.17 5.05
N VAL A 166 -11.65 -12.98 4.00
CA VAL A 166 -11.04 -12.72 2.71
C VAL A 166 -12.14 -12.64 1.66
N PRO A 167 -12.26 -11.51 0.93
CA PRO A 167 -13.19 -11.38 -0.18
C PRO A 167 -12.87 -12.39 -1.29
N VAL A 168 -13.80 -13.25 -1.67
CA VAL A 168 -13.51 -14.28 -2.69
C VAL A 168 -13.56 -13.72 -4.12
N MET A 169 -14.01 -12.47 -4.30
CA MET A 169 -14.07 -11.79 -5.60
C MET A 169 -12.71 -11.75 -6.32
N TYR A 170 -11.60 -11.66 -5.59
CA TYR A 170 -10.24 -11.67 -6.16
C TYR A 170 -9.89 -12.96 -6.89
N LEU A 171 -10.59 -14.08 -6.63
CA LEU A 171 -10.42 -15.31 -7.41
C LEU A 171 -10.69 -15.07 -8.91
N SER A 172 -11.57 -14.13 -9.25
CA SER A 172 -11.82 -13.77 -10.65
C SER A 172 -10.60 -13.18 -11.36
N LEU A 173 -9.67 -12.56 -10.63
CA LEU A 173 -8.41 -12.01 -11.16
C LEU A 173 -7.30 -13.07 -11.23
N MET A 174 -7.57 -14.28 -10.72
CA MET A 174 -6.64 -15.41 -10.70
C MET A 174 -7.08 -16.53 -11.65
N GLU A 175 -7.92 -16.22 -12.65
CA GLU A 175 -8.33 -17.20 -13.65
C GLU A 175 -7.12 -17.77 -14.38
N ASN A 176 -6.28 -16.87 -14.93
CA ASN A 176 -4.95 -17.22 -15.40
C ASN A 176 -3.91 -16.83 -14.33
N LEU A 177 -3.29 -17.83 -13.70
CA LEU A 177 -2.25 -17.62 -12.69
C LEU A 177 -1.04 -16.85 -13.23
N GLN A 178 -0.75 -16.93 -14.54
CA GLN A 178 0.37 -16.24 -15.18
C GLN A 178 0.15 -14.73 -15.31
N SER A 179 -1.10 -14.28 -15.34
CA SER A 179 -1.46 -12.86 -15.50
C SER A 179 -1.55 -12.12 -14.17
N ILE A 180 -1.36 -12.80 -13.04
CA ILE A 180 -1.51 -12.19 -11.70
C ILE A 180 -0.51 -11.05 -11.50
N LYS A 181 0.72 -11.22 -12.00
CA LYS A 181 1.78 -10.20 -11.93
C LYS A 181 1.46 -8.93 -12.74
N ASP A 182 0.54 -9.03 -13.70
CA ASP A 182 0.18 -7.92 -14.60
C ASP A 182 -0.84 -6.99 -13.95
N TYR A 183 -1.29 -7.27 -12.72
CA TYR A 183 -2.17 -6.38 -11.95
C TYR A 183 -1.38 -5.52 -10.97
N ALA A 184 -1.81 -4.28 -10.80
CA ALA A 184 -1.21 -3.33 -9.88
C ALA A 184 -1.65 -3.58 -8.42
N TRP A 185 -1.25 -4.73 -7.86
CA TRP A 185 -1.58 -5.12 -6.48
C TRP A 185 -1.07 -4.13 -5.42
N GLY A 186 0.08 -3.52 -5.65
CA GLY A 186 0.62 -2.45 -4.82
C GLY A 186 -0.25 -1.19 -4.86
N ALA A 187 -0.78 -0.82 -6.03
CA ALA A 187 -1.73 0.29 -6.15
C ALA A 187 -3.03 0.01 -5.37
N ALA A 188 -3.50 -1.23 -5.40
CA ALA A 188 -4.67 -1.66 -4.65
C ALA A 188 -4.45 -1.62 -3.12
N LEU A 189 -3.27 -2.06 -2.66
CA LEU A 189 -2.84 -1.95 -1.26
C LEU A 189 -2.82 -0.48 -0.83
N LEU A 190 -2.23 0.39 -1.64
CA LEU A 190 -2.15 1.82 -1.36
C LEU A 190 -3.53 2.46 -1.24
N ALA A 191 -4.42 2.15 -2.19
CA ALA A 191 -5.80 2.63 -2.17
C ALA A 191 -6.53 2.19 -0.89
N HIS A 192 -6.34 0.94 -0.49
CA HIS A 192 -6.93 0.39 0.72
C HIS A 192 -6.39 1.10 1.99
N LEU A 193 -5.09 1.34 2.07
CA LEU A 193 -4.46 1.99 3.22
C LEU A 193 -4.90 3.46 3.38
N HIS A 194 -4.94 4.24 2.29
CA HIS A 194 -5.43 5.62 2.34
C HIS A 194 -6.88 5.72 2.83
N LEU A 195 -7.75 4.81 2.40
CA LEU A 195 -9.13 4.74 2.87
C LEU A 195 -9.21 4.27 4.32
N SER A 196 -8.32 3.38 4.77
CA SER A 196 -8.31 3.01 6.19
C SER A 196 -7.89 4.18 7.10
N MET A 197 -6.91 4.98 6.71
CA MET A 197 -6.53 6.18 7.47
C MET A 197 -7.65 7.22 7.48
N GLU A 198 -8.33 7.42 6.35
CA GLU A 198 -9.51 8.29 6.29
C GLU A 198 -10.64 7.80 7.21
N ASN A 199 -11.00 6.53 7.13
CA ASN A 199 -12.05 5.93 7.95
C ASN A 199 -11.72 6.05 9.44
N PHE A 200 -10.45 5.84 9.80
CA PHE A 200 -9.95 6.02 11.16
C PHE A 200 -10.19 7.47 11.63
N LYS A 201 -9.79 8.47 10.84
CA LYS A 201 -9.92 9.90 11.20
C LYS A 201 -11.37 10.41 11.22
N GLN A 202 -12.23 9.94 10.32
CA GLN A 202 -13.63 10.42 10.21
C GLN A 202 -14.56 9.80 11.25
N SER A 203 -14.22 8.62 11.79
CA SER A 203 -15.15 7.84 12.61
C SER A 203 -14.88 7.92 14.10
N TYR A 204 -14.87 9.12 14.70
CA TYR A 204 -14.81 9.21 16.16
C TYR A 204 -16.10 8.62 16.77
N SER A 205 -15.97 7.52 17.50
CA SER A 205 -17.04 6.94 18.30
C SER A 205 -16.48 6.38 19.60
N PRO A 206 -16.97 6.78 20.78
CA PRO A 206 -16.46 6.30 22.07
C PRO A 206 -16.70 4.80 22.32
N ARG A 207 -17.40 4.10 21.41
CA ARG A 207 -17.62 2.64 21.48
C ARG A 207 -16.82 1.85 20.44
N ARG A 208 -16.09 2.51 19.53
CA ARG A 208 -15.22 1.83 18.56
C ARG A 208 -13.85 1.60 19.17
N ARG A 209 -13.26 0.44 18.86
CA ARG A 209 -11.82 0.20 19.05
C ARG A 209 -11.06 1.05 18.04
N ASN A 210 -9.99 1.71 18.47
CA ASN A 210 -9.17 2.54 17.59
C ASN A 210 -8.22 1.64 16.76
N ILE A 211 -8.79 0.97 15.76
CA ILE A 211 -8.07 0.00 14.94
C ILE A 211 -7.71 0.61 13.58
N LEU A 212 -6.41 0.64 13.27
CA LEU A 212 -5.91 0.92 11.92
C LEU A 212 -5.82 -0.39 11.13
N ILE A 213 -6.30 -0.40 9.89
CA ILE A 213 -6.28 -1.56 9.00
C ILE A 213 -5.49 -1.24 7.74
N GLY A 214 -4.93 -2.27 7.13
CA GLY A 214 -4.08 -2.13 5.95
C GLY A 214 -2.66 -2.45 6.31
N HIS A 215 -1.77 -2.28 5.34
CA HIS A 215 -0.36 -2.57 5.49
C HIS A 215 0.36 -1.47 6.29
N SER A 216 -0.08 -1.21 7.52
CA SER A 216 0.41 -0.10 8.37
C SER A 216 1.91 -0.19 8.67
N TYR A 217 2.49 -1.38 8.68
CA TYR A 217 3.92 -1.54 8.86
C TYR A 217 4.75 -0.86 7.75
N SER A 218 4.21 -0.75 6.53
CA SER A 218 4.84 0.05 5.46
C SER A 218 4.90 1.53 5.80
N LEU A 219 3.96 2.07 6.59
CA LEU A 219 4.02 3.48 7.02
C LEU A 219 5.16 3.72 7.99
N MET A 220 5.44 2.76 8.88
CA MET A 220 6.59 2.84 9.78
C MET A 220 7.90 2.84 9.01
N VAL A 221 8.06 1.88 8.08
CA VAL A 221 9.25 1.81 7.22
C VAL A 221 9.39 3.07 6.37
N PHE A 222 8.32 3.52 5.72
CA PHE A 222 8.29 4.77 4.97
C PHE A 222 8.75 5.96 5.82
N ALA A 223 8.17 6.14 7.02
CA ALA A 223 8.52 7.26 7.87
C ALA A 223 9.99 7.21 8.30
N MET A 224 10.52 6.04 8.63
CA MET A 224 11.91 5.87 9.06
C MET A 224 12.92 5.99 7.89
N GLU A 225 12.55 5.57 6.68
CA GLU A 225 13.33 5.79 5.46
C GLU A 225 13.40 7.29 5.10
N ARG A 226 12.26 8.00 5.20
CA ARG A 226 12.17 9.41 4.83
C ARG A 226 12.66 10.35 5.93
N ILE A 227 12.64 9.94 7.20
CA ILE A 227 12.96 10.78 8.34
C ILE A 227 13.92 10.00 9.27
N PRO A 228 15.24 10.04 9.01
CA PRO A 228 16.23 9.27 9.77
C PRO A 228 16.20 9.53 11.28
N LYS A 229 15.75 10.72 11.72
CA LYS A 229 15.55 11.04 13.14
C LYS A 229 14.56 10.10 13.85
N LEU A 230 13.52 9.61 13.15
CA LEU A 230 12.57 8.65 13.71
C LEU A 230 13.22 7.29 13.94
N LEU A 231 14.01 6.83 12.96
CA LEU A 231 14.79 5.59 13.10
C LEU A 231 15.77 5.69 14.27
N LEU A 232 16.49 6.81 14.35
CA LEU A 232 17.44 7.07 15.43
C LEU A 232 16.81 7.04 16.82
N ARG A 233 15.64 7.65 16.95
CA ARG A 233 14.88 7.63 18.20
C ARG A 233 14.43 6.20 18.54
N PHE A 234 13.97 5.44 17.55
CA PHE A 234 13.48 4.07 17.71
C PHE A 234 14.60 3.09 18.10
N CYS A 235 15.73 3.10 17.40
CA CYS A 235 16.79 2.11 17.61
C CYS A 235 17.74 2.45 18.76
N LEU A 236 18.00 3.73 19.02
CA LEU A 236 19.26 4.12 19.69
C LEU A 236 19.12 5.15 20.81
N ASN A 237 17.90 5.54 21.23
CA ASN A 237 17.72 6.68 22.15
C ASN A 237 18.54 7.93 21.72
N GLY A 238 18.85 8.08 20.43
CA GLY A 238 19.66 9.18 19.89
C GLY A 238 21.18 8.98 19.79
N ALA A 239 21.77 7.81 20.03
CA ALA A 239 23.22 7.58 19.89
C ALA A 239 23.63 6.97 18.53
N ASN A 240 24.03 7.82 17.57
CA ASN A 240 24.67 7.60 16.26
C ASN A 240 24.19 6.42 15.38
N PRO A 241 23.62 6.65 14.17
CA PRO A 241 23.45 5.60 13.18
C PRO A 241 24.78 5.42 12.44
N VAL A 242 25.23 4.18 12.27
CA VAL A 242 26.28 3.93 11.27
C VAL A 242 25.57 3.89 9.92
N ASP A 243 25.85 4.85 9.06
CA ASP A 243 25.38 4.98 7.66
C ASP A 243 25.58 3.71 6.80
N ASP A 244 26.24 2.66 7.32
CA ASP A 244 26.53 1.40 6.63
C ASP A 244 25.48 0.28 6.81
N TYR A 245 24.33 0.49 7.47
CA TYR A 245 23.42 -0.62 7.85
C TYR A 245 21.91 -0.44 7.58
N LEU A 246 21.46 0.58 6.83
CA LEU A 246 20.06 0.61 6.40
C LEU A 246 19.77 -0.63 5.53
N PRO A 247 18.67 -1.37 5.76
CA PRO A 247 18.43 -2.58 5.00
C PRO A 247 18.12 -2.28 3.53
N THR A 248 19.09 -2.54 2.65
CA THR A 248 18.95 -2.35 1.18
C THR A 248 18.34 -3.56 0.48
N THR A 249 17.91 -4.56 1.24
CA THR A 249 17.39 -5.81 0.72
C THR A 249 16.02 -5.59 0.08
N PHE A 250 15.84 -5.92 -1.20
CA PHE A 250 14.53 -5.83 -1.86
C PHE A 250 13.68 -7.11 -1.67
N PRO A 251 12.40 -7.03 -1.25
CA PRO A 251 11.69 -5.82 -0.83
C PRO A 251 12.19 -5.33 0.53
N LEU A 252 12.21 -4.02 0.75
CA LEU A 252 12.82 -3.39 1.95
C LEU A 252 12.29 -4.01 3.24
N LEU A 253 10.99 -4.35 3.29
CA LEU A 253 10.39 -5.03 4.43
C LEU A 253 11.16 -6.26 4.90
N ALA A 254 11.75 -7.05 4.00
CA ALA A 254 12.51 -8.24 4.37
C ALA A 254 13.72 -7.90 5.28
N GLY A 255 14.37 -6.76 5.05
CA GLY A 255 15.46 -6.26 5.88
C GLY A 255 14.97 -5.48 7.10
N TRP A 256 13.97 -4.62 6.91
CA TRP A 256 13.40 -3.78 7.97
C TRP A 256 12.74 -4.58 9.09
N THR A 257 12.03 -5.68 8.77
CA THR A 257 11.44 -6.54 9.81
C THR A 257 12.51 -7.12 10.74
N LYS A 258 13.69 -7.46 10.22
CA LYS A 258 14.82 -7.91 11.06
C LYS A 258 15.27 -6.78 11.99
N LEU A 259 15.59 -5.61 11.41
CA LEU A 259 16.11 -4.46 12.14
C LEU A 259 15.17 -4.03 13.28
N LEU A 260 13.89 -3.86 12.98
CA LEU A 260 12.90 -3.40 13.95
C LEU A 260 12.57 -4.47 15.00
N CYS A 261 12.61 -5.76 14.64
CA CYS A 261 12.45 -6.85 15.60
C CYS A 261 13.62 -6.92 16.61
N GLU A 262 14.85 -6.66 16.17
CA GLU A 262 16.03 -6.68 17.05
C GLU A 262 16.00 -5.55 18.09
N HIS A 263 15.37 -4.42 17.76
CA HIS A 263 15.31 -3.22 18.61
C HIS A 263 13.99 -3.07 19.38
N SER A 264 12.99 -3.92 19.15
CA SER A 264 11.68 -3.81 19.84
C SER A 264 11.71 -4.19 21.33
N ASN A 265 12.87 -4.59 21.88
CA ASN A 265 13.04 -5.07 23.26
C ASN A 265 13.64 -4.03 24.21
N THR A 266 13.71 -2.75 23.85
CA THR A 266 14.16 -1.70 24.75
C THR A 266 13.16 -1.50 25.89
N GLU A 267 13.65 -1.32 27.13
CA GLU A 267 12.78 -1.10 28.31
C GLU A 267 12.06 0.26 28.25
N GLU A 268 12.65 1.23 27.55
CA GLU A 268 12.07 2.55 27.36
C GLU A 268 11.03 2.54 26.23
N LYS A 269 9.79 2.90 26.56
CA LYS A 269 8.71 3.04 25.59
C LYS A 269 8.63 4.48 25.10
N ILE A 270 8.82 4.65 23.80
CA ILE A 270 8.69 5.95 23.13
C ILE A 270 7.21 6.33 23.10
N THR A 271 6.91 7.55 23.52
CA THR A 271 5.54 8.05 23.51
C THR A 271 5.18 8.69 22.17
N LYS A 272 3.88 8.81 21.90
CA LYS A 272 3.39 9.52 20.72
C LYS A 272 3.83 10.99 20.72
N GLN A 273 3.86 11.61 21.91
CA GLN A 273 4.23 13.01 22.06
C GLN A 273 5.69 13.24 21.65
N GLU A 274 6.61 12.34 22.02
CA GLU A 274 8.01 12.43 21.57
C GLU A 274 8.14 12.32 20.05
N TYR A 275 7.36 11.43 19.41
CA TYR A 275 7.34 11.38 17.95
C TYR A 275 6.80 12.66 17.33
N LEU A 276 5.72 13.23 17.89
CA LEU A 276 5.19 14.51 17.43
C LEU A 276 6.22 15.63 17.59
N GLU A 277 6.96 15.69 18.69
CA GLU A 277 8.04 16.68 18.88
C GLU A 277 9.14 16.57 17.82
N ILE A 278 9.52 15.35 17.42
CA ILE A 278 10.45 15.13 16.31
C ILE A 278 9.85 15.63 15.00
N LEU A 279 8.60 15.29 14.71
CA LEU A 279 7.90 15.63 13.47
C LEU A 279 7.63 17.14 13.33
N ASP A 280 7.21 17.79 14.42
CA ASP A 280 6.94 19.22 14.50
C ASP A 280 8.25 20.05 14.45
N GLY A 281 9.37 19.45 14.84
CA GLY A 281 10.70 20.04 14.76
C GLY A 281 11.45 19.79 13.44
N LEU A 282 10.83 19.15 12.45
CA LEU A 282 11.50 18.81 11.19
C LEU A 282 11.87 20.06 10.39
N LYS A 283 13.08 20.01 9.84
CA LYS A 283 13.58 20.90 8.80
C LYS A 283 13.65 20.15 7.48
N GLU A 284 13.73 20.89 6.38
CA GLU A 284 13.86 20.32 5.04
C GLU A 284 15.02 19.32 4.93
N ASP A 285 16.20 19.66 5.48
CA ASP A 285 17.42 18.82 5.42
C ASP A 285 17.31 17.55 6.27
N ASP A 286 16.29 17.44 7.13
CA ASP A 286 16.04 16.23 7.93
C ASP A 286 15.28 15.15 7.13
N VAL A 287 14.81 15.49 5.93
CA VAL A 287 14.01 14.62 5.06
C VAL A 287 14.90 14.00 3.98
N SER A 288 14.89 12.68 3.91
CA SER A 288 15.55 11.90 2.87
C SER A 288 14.65 11.76 1.64
N TYR A 289 15.03 12.47 0.58
CA TYR A 289 14.41 12.36 -0.73
C TYR A 289 15.06 11.28 -1.62
N CYS A 290 15.60 10.20 -1.02
CA CYS A 290 16.13 9.06 -1.78
C CYS A 290 15.10 8.57 -2.81
N ALA A 291 15.43 8.72 -4.09
CA ALA A 291 14.53 8.48 -5.21
C ALA A 291 14.85 7.11 -5.82
N GLY A 292 13.83 6.24 -5.92
CA GLY A 292 13.69 5.52 -7.17
C GLY A 292 13.20 6.51 -8.21
N GLN A 293 13.41 6.24 -9.49
CA GLN A 293 12.80 7.05 -10.55
C GLN A 293 11.79 6.20 -11.30
N GLU A 294 10.97 5.48 -10.53
CA GLU A 294 9.90 4.67 -11.10
C GLU A 294 8.85 5.62 -11.65
N LYS A 295 8.74 5.68 -12.98
CA LYS A 295 7.85 6.61 -13.68
C LYS A 295 6.43 6.57 -13.13
N ILE A 296 5.94 5.38 -12.79
CA ILE A 296 4.59 5.21 -12.23
C ILE A 296 4.42 5.90 -10.86
N GLY A 297 5.48 6.02 -10.06
CA GLY A 297 5.53 6.79 -8.82
C GLY A 297 5.23 8.29 -9.02
N MET A 298 5.50 8.83 -10.20
CA MET A 298 5.24 10.23 -10.54
C MET A 298 3.84 10.46 -11.13
N SER A 299 3.04 9.41 -11.33
CA SER A 299 1.72 9.52 -11.95
C SER A 299 0.66 10.02 -10.96
N ARG A 300 0.11 11.21 -11.20
CA ARG A 300 -1.05 11.74 -10.47
C ARG A 300 -2.34 11.18 -11.05
N THR A 301 -2.77 10.03 -10.54
CA THR A 301 -3.87 9.22 -11.09
C THR A 301 -4.76 8.64 -9.98
N ILE A 302 -5.95 8.15 -10.36
CA ILE A 302 -6.82 7.37 -9.45
C ILE A 302 -6.29 5.94 -9.28
N LEU A 303 -6.07 5.53 -8.03
CA LEU A 303 -5.79 4.17 -7.60
C LEU A 303 -7.10 3.39 -7.43
N LEU A 304 -7.13 2.14 -7.89
CA LEU A 304 -8.34 1.31 -7.88
C LEU A 304 -8.16 -0.02 -7.15
N CYS A 305 -9.16 -0.36 -6.33
CA CYS A 305 -9.31 -1.66 -5.69
C CYS A 305 -10.79 -2.00 -5.54
N TYR A 306 -11.41 -2.57 -6.59
CA TYR A 306 -12.85 -2.84 -6.68
C TYR A 306 -13.69 -1.59 -6.35
N GLU A 307 -14.42 -1.61 -5.24
CA GLU A 307 -15.26 -0.50 -4.78
C GLU A 307 -14.45 0.71 -4.29
N LYS A 308 -13.14 0.57 -4.12
CA LYS A 308 -12.26 1.60 -3.59
C LYS A 308 -11.63 2.38 -4.73
N ALA A 309 -11.70 3.71 -4.63
CA ALA A 309 -10.96 4.62 -5.48
C ALA A 309 -10.41 5.78 -4.64
N VAL A 310 -9.14 6.15 -4.85
CA VAL A 310 -8.49 7.33 -4.23
C VAL A 310 -7.47 7.93 -5.19
N TYR A 311 -7.19 9.22 -5.06
CA TYR A 311 -6.11 9.85 -5.83
C TYR A 311 -4.73 9.56 -5.25
N HIS A 312 -3.80 9.18 -6.11
CA HIS A 312 -2.37 9.27 -5.89
C HIS A 312 -1.90 10.70 -6.18
N ARG A 313 -1.19 11.32 -5.23
CA ARG A 313 -0.87 12.75 -5.26
C ARG A 313 0.63 13.06 -5.16
N PRO A 314 1.48 12.51 -6.03
CA PRO A 314 2.92 12.79 -6.02
C PRO A 314 3.22 14.27 -6.26
N ASP A 315 2.29 15.01 -6.89
CA ASP A 315 2.37 16.46 -7.09
C ASP A 315 2.47 17.28 -5.79
N LEU A 316 2.13 16.69 -4.65
CA LEU A 316 2.21 17.35 -3.35
C LEU A 316 3.54 17.15 -2.63
N SER A 317 4.40 16.27 -3.13
CA SER A 317 5.76 16.06 -2.63
C SER A 317 6.72 15.81 -3.80
N PRO A 318 6.87 16.79 -4.72
CA PRO A 318 7.63 16.61 -5.95
C PRO A 318 9.12 16.35 -5.73
N LYS A 319 9.66 16.85 -4.61
CA LYS A 319 11.06 16.66 -4.22
C LYS A 319 11.44 15.19 -4.00
N GLN A 320 10.47 14.32 -3.65
CA GLN A 320 10.68 12.86 -3.62
C GLN A 320 11.13 12.29 -4.98
N PHE A 321 10.84 13.00 -6.07
CA PHE A 321 11.18 12.63 -7.44
C PHE A 321 12.22 13.56 -8.06
N GLY A 322 12.89 14.39 -7.26
CA GLY A 322 13.86 15.37 -7.74
C GLY A 322 13.25 16.57 -8.49
N ILE A 323 11.94 16.79 -8.37
CA ILE A 323 11.25 17.94 -8.96
C ILE A 323 11.15 19.07 -7.91
N GLN A 324 11.58 20.28 -8.26
CA GLN A 324 11.50 21.44 -7.37
C GLN A 324 10.09 22.04 -7.37
N GLU A 325 9.53 22.27 -8.56
CA GLU A 325 8.22 22.84 -8.76
C GLU A 325 7.45 22.08 -9.86
N VAL A 326 6.23 21.66 -9.55
CA VAL A 326 5.39 20.93 -10.52
C VAL A 326 4.79 21.92 -11.52
N ASN A 327 4.87 21.59 -12.81
CA ASN A 327 4.09 22.27 -13.83
C ASN A 327 2.58 22.00 -13.63
N THR A 328 1.89 22.91 -12.96
CA THR A 328 0.47 22.76 -12.62
C THR A 328 -0.46 22.90 -13.83
N ASN A 329 -0.01 23.54 -14.92
CA ASN A 329 -0.82 23.79 -16.12
C ASN A 329 -1.16 22.51 -16.90
N ILE A 330 -0.36 21.45 -16.74
CA ILE A 330 -0.58 20.15 -17.40
C ILE A 330 -1.39 19.17 -16.55
N LEU A 331 -1.64 19.49 -15.27
CA LEU A 331 -2.30 18.57 -14.36
C LEU A 331 -3.78 18.49 -14.70
N ARG A 332 -4.27 17.27 -14.90
CA ARG A 332 -5.71 17.02 -15.04
C ARG A 332 -6.45 17.49 -13.77
N PRO A 333 -7.61 18.15 -13.89
CA PRO A 333 -8.41 18.53 -12.73
C PRO A 333 -8.78 17.30 -11.88
N LEU A 334 -8.78 17.45 -10.56
CA LEU A 334 -9.29 16.41 -9.67
C LEU A 334 -10.81 16.38 -9.74
N VAL A 335 -11.38 15.19 -9.86
CA VAL A 335 -12.81 14.97 -9.71
C VAL A 335 -13.15 14.52 -8.29
N GLU A 336 -14.34 14.86 -7.82
CA GLU A 336 -14.87 14.25 -6.59
C GLU A 336 -15.21 12.78 -6.86
N LEU A 337 -14.66 11.88 -6.04
CA LEU A 337 -14.85 10.44 -6.22
C LEU A 337 -16.15 9.98 -5.56
N GLU A 338 -17.15 9.66 -6.38
CA GLU A 338 -18.39 9.00 -5.96
C GLU A 338 -18.13 7.51 -5.73
N LEU A 339 -18.03 7.10 -4.46
CA LEU A 339 -17.78 5.70 -4.08
C LEU A 339 -19.09 4.94 -3.81
N GLY A 340 -19.20 3.75 -4.38
CA GLY A 340 -20.32 2.84 -4.17
C GLY A 340 -20.16 1.98 -2.92
N SER A 341 -21.28 1.66 -2.25
CA SER A 341 -21.27 0.62 -1.22
C SER A 341 -21.16 -0.77 -1.85
N ARG A 342 -20.23 -1.58 -1.35
CA ARG A 342 -20.11 -2.99 -1.70
C ARG A 342 -21.23 -3.86 -1.10
N PHE A 343 -21.83 -3.44 0.02
CA PHE A 343 -22.84 -4.25 0.69
C PHE A 343 -24.19 -4.20 -0.04
N GLY A 344 -24.76 -5.38 -0.30
CA GLY A 344 -26.13 -5.54 -0.82
C GLY A 344 -26.25 -5.73 -2.35
N ARG A 345 -25.19 -5.48 -3.13
CA ARG A 345 -25.21 -5.60 -4.60
C ARG A 345 -24.34 -6.78 -5.05
N LYS A 346 -24.86 -7.67 -5.90
CA LYS A 346 -24.17 -8.88 -6.38
C LYS A 346 -24.15 -8.91 -7.91
N GLY A 347 -23.05 -9.39 -8.49
CA GLY A 347 -22.90 -9.55 -9.94
C GLY A 347 -22.50 -8.27 -10.69
N ILE A 348 -21.97 -7.27 -9.99
CA ILE A 348 -21.54 -6.01 -10.60
C ILE A 348 -20.08 -6.12 -11.05
N ASN A 349 -19.79 -5.63 -12.26
CA ASN A 349 -18.41 -5.37 -12.70
C ASN A 349 -17.98 -3.96 -12.29
N TRP A 350 -17.16 -3.86 -11.24
CA TRP A 350 -16.66 -2.57 -10.75
C TRP A 350 -15.86 -1.82 -11.80
N GLY A 351 -15.23 -2.48 -12.77
CA GLY A 351 -14.46 -1.80 -13.81
C GLY A 351 -15.32 -0.98 -14.77
N THR A 352 -16.64 -1.21 -14.82
CA THR A 352 -17.56 -0.53 -15.76
C THR A 352 -18.80 0.01 -15.06
N TYR A 353 -18.89 -0.10 -13.73
CA TYR A 353 -20.10 0.24 -13.00
C TYR A 353 -20.15 1.72 -12.65
N GLY A 354 -21.21 2.41 -13.06
CA GLY A 354 -21.38 3.84 -12.75
C GLY A 354 -20.16 4.65 -13.19
N LYS A 355 -19.62 5.48 -12.27
CA LYS A 355 -18.43 6.32 -12.51
C LYS A 355 -17.11 5.57 -12.52
N TYR A 356 -17.07 4.31 -12.09
CA TYR A 356 -15.82 3.55 -12.03
C TYR A 356 -15.22 3.24 -13.40
N GLY A 357 -16.02 3.26 -14.47
CA GLY A 357 -15.51 3.23 -15.84
C GLY A 357 -14.56 4.40 -16.12
N CYS A 358 -14.96 5.62 -15.74
CA CYS A 358 -14.12 6.81 -15.89
C CYS A 358 -12.85 6.75 -15.02
N TYR A 359 -12.96 6.23 -13.80
CA TYR A 359 -11.79 6.05 -12.93
C TYR A 359 -10.81 5.03 -13.52
N LYS A 360 -11.33 3.95 -14.13
CA LYS A 360 -10.54 2.94 -14.82
C LYS A 360 -9.85 3.52 -16.06
N GLU A 361 -10.55 4.33 -16.85
CA GLU A 361 -9.97 5.03 -18.00
C GLU A 361 -8.84 5.99 -17.60
N GLU A 362 -8.98 6.70 -16.48
CA GLU A 362 -7.90 7.54 -15.95
C GLU A 362 -6.67 6.71 -15.55
N TRP A 363 -6.87 5.62 -14.80
CA TRP A 363 -5.79 4.68 -14.49
C TRP A 363 -5.16 4.10 -15.76
N GLU A 364 -5.94 3.70 -16.75
CA GLU A 364 -5.41 3.19 -18.03
C GLU A 364 -4.61 4.26 -18.78
N SER A 365 -4.91 5.54 -18.55
CA SER A 365 -4.21 6.70 -19.11
C SER A 365 -3.09 7.25 -18.22
N ARG A 366 -2.76 6.60 -17.10
CA ARG A 366 -1.82 7.08 -16.06
C ARG A 366 -0.44 7.52 -16.57
N ALA A 367 0.06 6.90 -17.64
CA ALA A 367 1.33 7.30 -18.27
C ALA A 367 1.32 8.74 -18.82
N SER A 368 0.14 9.32 -19.05
CA SER A 368 -0.05 10.73 -19.45
C SER A 368 -0.35 11.67 -18.28
N CYS A 369 -0.36 11.14 -17.06
CA CYS A 369 -0.65 11.88 -15.82
C CYS A 369 0.61 12.12 -14.97
N LEU A 370 1.80 11.99 -15.57
CA LEU A 370 3.08 12.21 -14.89
C LEU A 370 3.24 13.69 -14.50
N ILE A 371 3.68 13.93 -13.28
CA ILE A 371 4.16 15.26 -12.87
C ILE A 371 5.50 15.55 -13.57
N ILE A 372 5.72 16.81 -13.94
CA ILE A 372 6.96 17.27 -14.56
C ILE A 372 7.38 18.59 -13.92
N GLU A 373 8.67 18.91 -14.00
CA GLU A 373 9.25 20.19 -13.58
C GLU A 373 8.64 21.36 -14.38
N SER A 374 8.39 22.49 -13.72
CA SER A 374 8.08 23.75 -14.40
C SER A 374 9.28 24.16 -15.26
N ALA A 375 9.04 24.65 -16.47
CA ALA A 375 10.11 25.31 -17.20
C ALA A 375 10.42 26.62 -16.45
N GLU A 376 11.69 26.86 -16.09
CA GLU A 376 12.10 28.18 -15.62
C GLU A 376 11.66 29.21 -16.67
N GLU A 377 10.91 30.23 -16.24
CA GLU A 377 10.70 31.41 -17.08
C GLU A 377 12.09 32.00 -17.33
N ASP A 378 12.60 31.86 -18.56
CA ASP A 378 13.82 32.52 -19.01
C ASP A 378 13.66 34.01 -18.64
N PRO A 379 14.48 34.55 -17.72
CA PRO A 379 14.37 35.95 -17.36
C PRO A 379 14.77 36.71 -18.62
N GLY A 380 13.75 37.16 -19.35
CA GLY A 380 13.91 37.82 -20.65
C GLY A 380 15.01 38.87 -20.55
N PRO A 381 15.74 39.13 -21.66
CA PRO A 381 16.95 39.92 -21.63
C PRO A 381 16.73 41.23 -20.88
N PRO A 382 17.68 41.64 -20.01
CA PRO A 382 17.49 42.78 -19.13
C PRO A 382 17.04 43.98 -19.94
N SER A 383 15.92 44.58 -19.53
CA SER A 383 15.42 45.81 -20.13
C SER A 383 16.50 46.88 -20.01
N PHE A 384 17.14 47.21 -21.13
CA PHE A 384 18.01 48.36 -21.24
C PHE A 384 17.16 49.62 -21.04
N GLU A 385 17.13 50.13 -19.80
CA GLU A 385 16.77 51.53 -19.57
C GLU A 385 17.86 52.41 -20.19
N GLY A 386 17.61 52.82 -21.43
CA GLY A 386 18.41 53.83 -22.12
C GLY A 386 18.24 55.18 -21.45
N ASN A 387 19.13 55.52 -20.52
CA ASN A 387 19.35 56.90 -20.09
C ASN A 387 19.94 57.69 -21.26
N TYR A 388 19.08 58.30 -22.07
CA TYR A 388 19.48 59.41 -22.94
C TYR A 388 19.66 60.67 -22.09
N LEU A 389 20.88 60.85 -21.57
CA LEU A 389 21.41 62.17 -21.24
C LEU A 389 22.38 62.55 -22.36
N LEU A 390 21.99 63.44 -23.24
CA LEU A 390 22.94 64.31 -23.94
C LEU A 390 22.41 65.74 -24.03
N SER A 391 23.27 66.61 -23.51
CA SER A 391 23.37 68.07 -23.58
C SER A 391 23.33 68.65 -24.99
#